data_AF-A0A970GMP3-F1
#
_entry.id   AF-A0A970GMP3-F1
#
_cell.length_a   1.000
_cell.length_b   1.000
_cell.length_c   1.000
_cell.angle_alpha   90.00
_cell.angle_beta   90.00
_cell.angle_gamma   90.00
#
_symmetry.space_group_name_H-M   'P 1'
#
loop_
_entity.id
_entity.type
_entity.pdbx_description
1 polymer ?
#
loop_
_entity_poly.entity_id
_entity_poly.type
_entity_poly.pdbx_seq_one_letter_code
_entity_poly.pdbx_strand_id
1 'polypeptide(L)'
;MRKYNMISGGTIIETGAEISEDDQRELESILRYFDYSHGFSDLKYLPADFTGNDTEKYFGFSYISYRRSINQEIHYFDYYFKDLTKLIVRDYDYLYCFSDYNDEVRDAENNLKIKFNKFTMEFKILYNETEIYRKSLLPVLAEFHKENKGLSYEDYYEKEFTFTDENDNTSLKIIFKYFSGNYEKENPDDLNIRSISFIALIRLKN
;
A
#
# COMPACT_ATOMS: atom_id res chain seq x y z
N MET A 1 -10.31 13.87 7.69
CA MET A 1 -10.44 15.12 8.49
C MET A 1 -11.78 15.84 8.30
N ARG A 2 -12.13 16.37 7.11
CA ARG A 2 -13.44 17.05 6.90
C ARG A 2 -14.63 16.11 7.09
N LYS A 3 -14.54 14.88 6.58
CA LYS A 3 -15.52 13.79 6.77
C LYS A 3 -15.87 13.56 8.26
N TYR A 4 -14.92 13.80 9.16
CA TYR A 4 -15.05 13.59 10.61
C TYR A 4 -15.14 14.89 11.41
N ASN A 5 -15.39 16.03 10.74
CA ASN A 5 -15.50 17.35 11.39
C ASN A 5 -14.28 17.76 12.25
N MET A 6 -13.09 17.28 11.89
CA MET A 6 -11.87 17.47 12.67
C MET A 6 -11.14 18.79 12.39
N ILE A 7 -11.75 19.73 11.68
CA ILE A 7 -11.11 21.00 11.32
C ILE A 7 -11.98 22.14 11.81
N SER A 8 -11.42 22.98 12.68
CA SER A 8 -12.05 24.21 13.17
C SER A 8 -11.02 25.33 13.17
N GLY A 9 -11.39 26.51 12.66
CA GLY A 9 -10.49 27.67 12.63
C GLY A 9 -9.20 27.49 11.82
N GLY A 10 -9.13 26.48 10.95
CA GLY A 10 -7.92 26.15 10.19
C GLY A 10 -6.92 25.24 10.91
N THR A 11 -7.28 24.72 12.08
CA THR A 11 -6.48 23.76 12.86
C THR A 11 -7.25 22.47 13.07
N ILE A 12 -6.52 21.37 13.30
CA ILE A 12 -7.11 20.11 13.72
C ILE A 12 -7.72 20.25 15.13
N ILE A 13 -8.87 19.62 15.34
CA ILE A 13 -9.49 19.39 16.64
C ILE A 13 -9.71 17.90 16.83
N GLU A 14 -9.89 17.49 18.09
CA GLU A 14 -10.19 16.11 18.44
C GLU A 14 -11.45 15.63 17.72
N THR A 15 -11.42 14.41 17.18
CA THR A 15 -12.60 13.81 16.56
C THR A 15 -13.63 13.43 17.62
N GLY A 16 -14.88 13.82 17.41
CA GLY A 16 -16.02 13.33 18.19
C GLY A 16 -16.64 12.06 17.62
N ALA A 17 -16.11 11.55 16.51
CA ALA A 17 -16.62 10.38 15.80
C ALA A 17 -15.53 9.32 15.65
N GLU A 18 -15.94 8.06 15.73
CA GLU A 18 -15.08 6.91 15.43
C GLU A 18 -14.74 6.93 13.93
N ILE A 19 -13.44 6.85 13.62
CA ILE A 19 -12.93 6.80 12.26
C ILE A 19 -13.00 5.35 11.79
N SER A 20 -13.57 5.09 10.61
CA SER A 20 -13.63 3.73 10.06
C SER A 20 -12.23 3.17 9.78
N GLU A 21 -12.03 1.85 9.92
CA GLU A 21 -10.72 1.22 9.70
C GLU A 21 -10.07 1.60 8.38
N ASP A 22 -10.81 1.62 7.27
CA ASP A 22 -10.26 2.00 5.96
C ASP A 22 -9.73 3.44 5.93
N ASP A 23 -10.40 4.35 6.65
CA ASP A 23 -9.98 5.75 6.76
C ASP A 23 -8.83 5.90 7.76
N GLN A 24 -8.78 5.07 8.81
CA GLN A 24 -7.62 5.02 9.71
C GLN A 24 -6.37 4.61 8.92
N ARG A 25 -6.46 3.54 8.13
CA ARG A 25 -5.35 3.08 7.26
C ARG A 25 -4.89 4.16 6.28
N GLU A 26 -5.83 4.90 5.68
CA GLU A 26 -5.49 6.02 4.79
C GLU A 26 -4.77 7.14 5.54
N LEU A 27 -5.27 7.55 6.71
CA LEU A 27 -4.68 8.59 7.54
C LEU A 27 -3.30 8.19 8.07
N GLU A 28 -3.15 6.97 8.57
CA GLU A 28 -1.87 6.42 9.02
C GLU A 28 -0.84 6.38 7.89
N SER A 29 -1.26 6.06 6.67
CA SER A 29 -0.37 6.07 5.52
C SER A 29 0.14 7.47 5.18
N ILE A 30 -0.74 8.48 5.26
CA ILE A 30 -0.34 9.89 5.12
C ILE A 30 0.66 10.26 6.22
N LEU A 31 0.34 9.96 7.48
CA LEU A 31 1.23 10.24 8.60
C LEU A 31 2.57 9.53 8.41
N ARG A 32 2.58 8.27 7.98
CA ARG A 32 3.78 7.49 7.70
C ARG A 32 4.65 8.11 6.61
N TYR A 33 4.04 8.59 5.53
CA TYR A 33 4.76 9.31 4.48
C TYR A 33 5.48 10.54 5.04
N PHE A 34 4.78 11.34 5.85
CA PHE A 34 5.36 12.54 6.45
C PHE A 34 6.39 12.24 7.53
N ASP A 35 6.21 11.20 8.35
CA ASP A 35 7.17 10.76 9.36
C ASP A 35 8.48 10.23 8.72
N TYR A 36 8.37 9.56 7.58
CA TYR A 36 9.52 8.95 6.90
C TYR A 36 10.25 9.90 5.96
N SER A 37 9.51 10.68 5.17
CA SER A 37 10.05 11.45 4.03
C SER A 37 10.10 12.95 4.27
N HIS A 38 9.35 13.47 5.25
CA HIS A 38 9.14 14.89 5.52
C HIS A 38 9.12 15.15 7.04
N GLY A 39 8.53 16.27 7.48
CA GLY A 39 8.11 16.44 8.87
C GLY A 39 6.60 16.60 8.96
N PHE A 40 5.98 16.22 10.09
CA PHE A 40 4.56 16.49 10.33
C PHE A 40 4.22 17.99 10.28
N SER A 41 5.21 18.86 10.51
CA SER A 41 5.10 20.31 10.34
C SER A 41 4.69 20.74 8.93
N ASP A 42 4.90 19.90 7.91
CA ASP A 42 4.52 20.17 6.53
C ASP A 42 2.99 19.94 6.30
N LEU A 43 2.30 19.30 7.24
CA LEU A 43 0.86 19.10 7.20
C LEU A 43 0.13 20.34 7.73
N LYS A 44 -0.47 21.11 6.81
CA LYS A 44 -1.16 22.39 7.05
C LYS A 44 -2.04 22.46 8.31
N TYR A 45 -2.77 21.39 8.63
CA TYR A 45 -3.77 21.41 9.71
C TYR A 45 -3.24 20.88 11.05
N LEU A 46 -2.06 20.26 11.08
CA LEU A 46 -1.47 19.74 12.30
C LEU A 46 -0.71 20.82 13.06
N PRO A 47 -0.65 20.75 14.40
CA PRO A 47 0.25 21.56 15.21
C PRO A 47 1.70 21.42 14.72
N ALA A 48 2.48 22.51 14.79
CA ALA A 48 3.87 22.49 14.35
C ALA A 48 4.76 21.53 15.16
N ASP A 49 4.37 21.24 16.40
CA ASP A 49 4.99 20.31 17.33
C ASP A 49 4.30 18.93 17.35
N PHE A 50 3.40 18.66 16.41
CA PHE A 50 2.72 17.36 16.33
C PHE A 50 3.72 16.22 16.20
N THR A 51 3.49 15.17 16.99
CA THR A 51 4.21 13.91 16.96
C THR A 51 3.25 12.75 16.73
N GLY A 52 3.79 11.59 16.37
CA GLY A 52 2.98 10.37 16.25
C GLY A 52 2.18 10.01 17.51
N ASN A 53 2.63 10.43 18.69
CA ASN A 53 1.91 10.19 19.95
C ASN A 53 0.63 11.03 20.07
N ASP A 54 0.54 12.14 19.34
CA ASP A 54 -0.64 13.02 19.36
C ASP A 54 -1.81 12.45 18.53
N THR A 55 -1.57 11.36 17.79
CA THR A 55 -2.59 10.79 16.91
C THR A 55 -3.78 10.25 17.69
N GLU A 56 -3.54 9.64 18.86
CA GLU A 56 -4.62 9.15 19.73
C GLU A 56 -5.51 10.31 20.20
N LYS A 57 -4.90 11.45 20.56
CA LYS A 57 -5.62 12.64 20.98
C LYS A 57 -6.50 13.21 19.86
N TYR A 58 -5.92 13.45 18.67
CA TYR A 58 -6.64 14.16 17.63
C TYR A 58 -7.54 13.25 16.79
N PHE A 59 -7.11 12.02 16.53
CA PHE A 59 -7.79 11.09 15.62
C PHE A 59 -8.48 9.91 16.33
N GLY A 60 -8.26 9.73 17.63
CA GLY A 60 -8.90 8.65 18.40
C GLY A 60 -8.30 7.27 18.13
N PHE A 61 -7.16 7.18 17.46
CA PHE A 61 -6.42 5.94 17.23
C PHE A 61 -4.91 6.17 17.37
N SER A 62 -4.18 5.14 17.80
CA SER A 62 -2.74 5.21 17.99
C SER A 62 -2.01 5.13 16.64
N TYR A 63 -1.07 6.03 16.39
CA TYR A 63 -0.17 5.92 15.24
C TYR A 63 1.08 5.15 15.65
N ILE A 64 1.29 4.04 14.97
CA ILE A 64 2.51 3.25 15.13
C ILE A 64 3.60 3.87 14.25
N SER A 65 4.46 4.70 14.87
CA SER A 65 5.62 5.26 14.16
C SER A 65 6.63 4.16 13.83
N TYR A 66 7.26 4.27 12.65
CA TYR A 66 8.35 3.38 12.23
C TYR A 66 9.55 3.38 13.19
N ARG A 67 9.67 4.41 14.04
CA ARG A 67 10.85 4.67 14.88
C ARG A 67 10.64 4.43 16.38
N ARG A 68 9.43 4.13 16.86
CA ARG A 68 9.16 3.98 18.30
C ARG A 68 8.37 2.72 18.59
N SER A 69 9.11 1.66 18.85
CA SER A 69 9.00 1.01 20.15
C SER A 69 10.31 0.34 20.49
N ILE A 70 10.91 0.77 21.59
CA ILE A 70 12.11 0.15 22.18
C ILE A 70 11.74 -1.23 22.80
N ASN A 71 10.44 -1.57 22.85
CA ASN A 71 9.92 -2.79 23.46
C ASN A 71 9.11 -3.70 22.52
N GLN A 72 8.93 -3.35 21.24
CA GLN A 72 8.26 -4.23 20.28
C GLN A 72 9.30 -5.06 19.54
N GLU A 73 9.14 -6.36 19.62
CA GLU A 73 9.93 -7.30 18.81
C GLU A 73 9.45 -7.18 17.35
N ILE A 74 10.25 -6.49 16.53
CA ILE A 74 10.01 -6.34 15.10
C ILE A 74 10.58 -7.55 14.38
N HIS A 75 9.72 -8.26 13.64
CA HIS A 75 10.14 -9.34 12.77
C HIS A 75 10.22 -8.85 11.33
N TYR A 76 11.31 -9.23 10.66
CA TYR A 76 11.56 -8.91 9.26
C TYR A 76 11.20 -10.09 8.38
N PHE A 77 10.73 -9.79 7.17
CA PHE A 77 10.51 -10.77 6.13
C PHE A 77 10.88 -10.18 4.76
N ASP A 78 11.31 -11.07 3.88
CA ASP A 78 11.63 -10.79 2.50
C ASP A 78 11.29 -12.02 1.66
N TYR A 79 10.66 -11.76 0.52
CA TYR A 79 10.30 -12.77 -0.45
C TYR A 79 10.81 -12.36 -1.81
N TYR A 80 11.74 -13.13 -2.35
CA TYR A 80 12.23 -13.02 -3.72
C TYR A 80 11.62 -14.12 -4.56
N PHE A 81 10.98 -13.76 -5.65
CA PHE A 81 10.32 -14.72 -6.51
C PHE A 81 11.18 -15.07 -7.70
N LYS A 82 10.95 -16.27 -8.24
CA LYS A 82 11.67 -16.80 -9.38
C LYS A 82 11.82 -15.76 -10.48
N ASP A 83 13.06 -15.63 -10.96
CA ASP A 83 13.34 -14.86 -12.16
C ASP A 83 12.43 -15.38 -13.29
N LEU A 84 11.51 -14.52 -13.72
CA LEU A 84 10.56 -14.80 -14.79
C LEU A 84 11.32 -14.88 -16.12
N THR A 85 11.98 -16.00 -16.37
CA THR A 85 12.66 -16.29 -17.64
C THR A 85 11.66 -16.42 -18.80
N LYS A 86 10.39 -16.65 -18.49
CA LYS A 86 9.28 -16.68 -19.44
C LYS A 86 8.01 -16.17 -18.79
N LEU A 87 7.30 -15.30 -19.51
CA LEU A 87 5.98 -14.78 -19.11
C LEU A 87 4.98 -14.99 -20.26
N ILE A 88 3.81 -15.55 -19.94
CA ILE A 88 2.71 -15.71 -20.91
C ILE A 88 1.72 -14.56 -20.69
N VAL A 89 1.56 -13.72 -21.72
CA VAL A 89 0.72 -12.50 -21.65
C VAL A 89 -0.45 -12.51 -22.63
N ARG A 90 -0.74 -13.65 -23.26
CA ARG A 90 -1.66 -13.75 -24.42
C ARG A 90 -3.10 -13.27 -24.16
N ASP A 91 -3.53 -13.28 -22.90
CA ASP A 91 -4.87 -12.90 -22.49
C ASP A 91 -4.96 -11.45 -21.97
N TYR A 92 -3.89 -10.66 -22.15
CA TYR A 92 -3.78 -9.30 -21.67
C TYR A 92 -3.31 -8.36 -22.77
N ASP A 93 -3.82 -7.14 -22.76
CA ASP A 93 -3.52 -6.11 -23.76
C ASP A 93 -2.23 -5.35 -23.41
N TYR A 94 -1.97 -5.20 -22.11
CA TYR A 94 -0.88 -4.36 -21.61
C TYR A 94 -0.05 -5.05 -20.51
N LEU A 95 1.23 -4.70 -20.46
CA LEU A 95 2.17 -5.09 -19.42
C LEU A 95 2.90 -3.86 -18.89
N TYR A 96 2.87 -3.68 -17.57
CA TYR A 96 3.60 -2.61 -16.89
C TYR A 96 4.43 -3.16 -15.72
N CYS A 97 5.64 -2.64 -15.56
CA CYS A 97 6.54 -3.03 -14.47
C CYS A 97 6.57 -1.94 -13.39
N PHE A 98 6.38 -2.35 -12.14
CA PHE A 98 6.46 -1.50 -10.96
C PHE A 98 7.63 -1.92 -10.07
N SER A 99 8.26 -0.92 -9.47
CA SER A 99 9.33 -1.05 -8.48
C SER A 99 9.18 0.06 -7.45
N ASP A 100 10.01 0.04 -6.41
CA ASP A 100 10.04 1.05 -5.34
C ASP A 100 10.20 2.51 -5.82
N TYR A 101 10.63 2.69 -7.07
CA TYR A 101 10.98 3.97 -7.68
C TYR A 101 9.90 4.54 -8.61
N ASN A 102 8.90 3.74 -8.99
CA ASN A 102 7.87 4.15 -9.94
C ASN A 102 6.48 4.02 -9.29
N ASP A 103 5.88 5.16 -8.98
CA ASP A 103 4.53 5.28 -8.43
C ASP A 103 3.46 5.49 -9.50
N GLU A 104 3.86 5.80 -10.74
CA GLU A 104 2.95 6.06 -11.85
C GLU A 104 3.55 5.63 -13.20
N VAL A 105 2.71 5.07 -14.06
CA VAL A 105 2.98 4.86 -15.47
C VAL A 105 1.90 5.58 -16.29
N ARG A 106 2.33 6.40 -17.25
CA ARG A 106 1.45 7.07 -18.21
C ARG A 106 1.67 6.50 -19.60
N ASP A 107 0.63 5.93 -20.17
CA ASP A 107 0.58 5.49 -21.55
C ASP A 107 -0.37 6.43 -22.31
N ALA A 108 0.22 7.47 -22.90
CA ALA A 108 -0.53 8.51 -23.60
C ALA A 108 -1.15 7.99 -24.91
N GLU A 109 -0.55 6.97 -25.54
CA GLU A 109 -1.06 6.40 -26.78
C GLU A 109 -2.38 5.64 -26.54
N ASN A 110 -2.49 4.99 -25.38
CA ASN A 110 -3.66 4.20 -25.00
C ASN A 110 -4.59 4.92 -24.00
N ASN A 111 -4.35 6.20 -23.73
CA ASN A 111 -5.08 6.98 -22.70
C ASN A 111 -5.18 6.27 -21.34
N LEU A 112 -4.13 5.52 -20.99
CA LEU A 112 -4.09 4.71 -19.77
C LEU A 112 -3.10 5.32 -18.78
N LYS A 113 -3.52 5.40 -17.51
CA LYS A 113 -2.67 5.84 -16.40
C LYS A 113 -2.80 4.84 -15.28
N ILE A 114 -1.70 4.22 -14.90
CA ILE A 114 -1.64 3.25 -13.80
C ILE A 114 -0.88 3.90 -12.66
N LYS A 115 -1.45 3.85 -11.46
CA LYS A 115 -0.84 4.40 -10.25
C LYS A 115 -0.68 3.32 -9.20
N PHE A 116 0.42 3.36 -8.49
CA PHE A 116 0.67 2.54 -7.33
C PHE A 116 1.24 3.40 -6.21
N ASN A 117 0.53 3.49 -5.10
CA ASN A 117 1.00 4.19 -3.92
C ASN A 117 1.62 3.17 -2.94
N LYS A 118 2.94 3.23 -2.79
CA LYS A 118 3.69 2.32 -1.92
C LYS A 118 3.51 2.54 -0.41
N PHE A 119 2.84 3.63 -0.01
CA PHE A 119 2.55 3.88 1.40
C PHE A 119 1.17 3.34 1.78
N THR A 120 0.20 3.41 0.87
CA THR A 120 -1.17 2.89 1.08
C THR A 120 -1.37 1.49 0.50
N MET A 121 -0.39 0.98 -0.24
CA MET A 121 -0.51 -0.21 -1.11
C MET A 121 -1.64 -0.10 -2.14
N GLU A 122 -2.11 1.11 -2.46
CA GLU A 122 -3.24 1.31 -3.35
C GLU A 122 -2.81 1.28 -4.82
N PHE A 123 -3.43 0.39 -5.59
CA PHE A 123 -3.26 0.26 -7.04
C PHE A 123 -4.48 0.80 -7.77
N LYS A 124 -4.28 1.63 -8.80
CA LYS A 124 -5.35 2.24 -9.60
C LYS A 124 -5.06 2.15 -11.09
N ILE A 125 -6.13 1.99 -11.85
CA ILE A 125 -6.12 2.13 -13.31
C ILE A 125 -7.12 3.21 -13.69
N LEU A 126 -6.64 4.19 -14.44
CA LEU A 126 -7.46 5.21 -15.08
C LEU A 126 -7.40 5.02 -16.59
N TYR A 127 -8.56 5.05 -17.23
CA TYR A 127 -8.72 5.01 -18.67
C TYR A 127 -9.51 6.24 -19.11
N ASN A 128 -8.98 7.01 -20.07
CA ASN A 128 -9.53 8.32 -20.45
C ASN A 128 -9.77 9.25 -19.24
N GLU A 129 -8.80 9.30 -18.32
CA GLU A 129 -8.86 10.04 -17.04
C GLU A 129 -10.00 9.62 -16.08
N THR A 130 -10.74 8.55 -16.39
CA THR A 130 -11.77 7.96 -15.52
C THR A 130 -11.18 6.77 -14.76
N GLU A 131 -11.35 6.73 -13.44
CA GLU A 131 -10.95 5.58 -12.63
C GLU A 131 -11.85 4.37 -12.97
N ILE A 132 -11.23 3.30 -13.47
CA ILE A 132 -11.91 2.05 -13.84
C ILE A 132 -11.56 0.89 -12.91
N TYR A 133 -10.54 1.07 -12.07
CA TYR A 133 -10.11 0.09 -11.07
C TYR A 133 -9.39 0.76 -9.91
N ARG A 134 -9.67 0.26 -8.70
CA ARG A 134 -8.97 0.62 -7.46
C ARG A 134 -8.97 -0.59 -6.52
N LYS A 135 -7.81 -0.92 -5.96
CA LYS A 135 -7.70 -1.93 -4.89
C LYS A 135 -6.48 -1.70 -4.01
N SER A 136 -6.58 -2.05 -2.73
CA SER A 136 -5.40 -2.18 -1.87
C SER A 136 -4.76 -3.55 -2.07
N LEU A 137 -3.45 -3.59 -2.27
CA LEU A 137 -2.67 -4.82 -2.34
C LEU A 137 -2.23 -5.30 -0.95
N LEU A 138 -2.43 -4.52 0.12
CA LEU A 138 -2.01 -4.90 1.47
C LEU A 138 -2.65 -6.21 1.95
N PRO A 139 -3.97 -6.45 1.80
CA PRO A 139 -4.57 -7.72 2.20
C PRO A 139 -4.01 -8.92 1.43
N VAL A 140 -3.71 -8.74 0.14
CA VAL A 140 -3.12 -9.77 -0.73
C VAL A 140 -1.72 -10.15 -0.23
N LEU A 141 -0.89 -9.15 0.09
CA LEU A 141 0.46 -9.36 0.61
C LEU A 141 0.43 -9.98 2.02
N ALA A 142 -0.56 -9.63 2.83
CA ALA A 142 -0.78 -10.21 4.16
C ALA A 142 -1.11 -11.71 4.08
N GLU A 143 -2.00 -12.10 3.16
CA GLU A 143 -2.31 -13.51 2.90
C GLU A 143 -1.08 -14.27 2.42
N PHE A 144 -0.33 -13.71 1.47
CA PHE A 144 0.92 -14.31 1.01
C PHE A 144 1.97 -14.47 2.11
N HIS A 145 2.14 -13.47 2.97
CA HIS A 145 3.04 -13.59 4.11
C HIS A 145 2.58 -14.74 5.03
N LYS A 146 1.30 -14.78 5.38
CA LYS A 146 0.73 -15.80 6.28
C LYS A 146 0.94 -17.23 5.75
N GLU A 147 0.76 -17.46 4.45
CA GLU A 147 0.93 -18.77 3.82
C GLU A 147 2.39 -19.22 3.71
N ASN A 148 3.33 -18.27 3.74
CA ASN A 148 4.75 -18.55 3.45
C ASN A 148 5.68 -18.22 4.62
N LYS A 149 5.13 -17.78 5.75
CA LYS A 149 5.88 -17.47 6.95
C LYS A 149 6.58 -18.72 7.48
N GLY A 150 7.88 -18.62 7.72
CA GLY A 150 8.72 -19.70 8.23
C GLY A 150 9.19 -20.72 7.19
N LEU A 151 8.80 -20.55 5.92
CA LEU A 151 9.38 -21.31 4.81
C LEU A 151 10.81 -20.83 4.54
N SER A 152 11.68 -21.75 4.11
CA SER A 152 12.99 -21.38 3.59
C SER A 152 12.83 -20.72 2.20
N TYR A 153 13.88 -20.01 1.76
CA TYR A 153 13.92 -19.42 0.43
C TYR A 153 13.63 -20.47 -0.66
N GLU A 154 14.25 -21.65 -0.55
CA GLU A 154 14.10 -22.75 -1.48
C GLU A 154 12.64 -23.26 -1.58
N ASP A 155 11.90 -23.21 -0.47
CA ASP A 155 10.52 -23.71 -0.39
C ASP A 155 9.51 -22.75 -1.04
N TYR A 156 9.72 -21.44 -0.94
CA TYR A 156 8.80 -20.46 -1.52
C TYR A 156 9.26 -19.95 -2.90
N TYR A 157 10.54 -20.07 -3.25
CA TYR A 157 11.08 -19.54 -4.50
C TYR A 157 10.42 -20.12 -5.75
N GLU A 158 9.98 -21.39 -5.70
CA GLU A 158 9.28 -22.04 -6.80
C GLU A 158 7.78 -21.69 -6.88
N LYS A 159 7.24 -20.92 -5.92
CA LYS A 159 5.84 -20.48 -5.95
C LYS A 159 5.68 -19.22 -6.78
N GLU A 160 4.60 -19.18 -7.57
CA GLU A 160 4.18 -17.96 -8.26
C GLU A 160 3.27 -17.14 -7.34
N PHE A 161 3.74 -15.95 -6.96
CA PHE A 161 2.94 -15.00 -6.17
C PHE A 161 2.15 -14.13 -7.13
N THR A 162 0.99 -14.67 -7.52
CA THR A 162 0.11 -14.04 -8.50
C THR A 162 -1.23 -13.69 -7.86
N PHE A 163 -1.63 -12.44 -8.01
CA PHE A 163 -2.96 -11.96 -7.70
C PHE A 163 -3.73 -11.71 -8.99
N THR A 164 -4.96 -12.20 -9.07
CA THR A 164 -5.86 -11.93 -10.20
C THR A 164 -7.15 -11.33 -9.71
N ASP A 165 -7.65 -10.35 -10.43
CA ASP A 165 -8.91 -9.69 -10.12
C ASP A 165 -9.62 -9.27 -11.39
N GLU A 166 -10.93 -9.11 -11.29
CA GLU A 166 -11.76 -8.78 -12.44
C GLU A 166 -12.95 -7.94 -12.02
N ASN A 167 -13.24 -6.90 -12.78
CA ASN A 167 -14.47 -6.13 -12.67
C ASN A 167 -15.09 -5.94 -14.06
N ASP A 168 -16.12 -5.11 -14.18
CA ASP A 168 -16.83 -4.89 -15.44
C ASP A 168 -15.95 -4.25 -16.54
N ASN A 169 -14.92 -3.49 -16.17
CA ASN A 169 -14.08 -2.71 -17.10
C ASN A 169 -12.70 -3.34 -17.36
N THR A 170 -12.22 -4.22 -16.48
CA THR A 170 -10.84 -4.70 -16.53
C THR A 170 -10.67 -6.09 -15.93
N SER A 171 -9.81 -6.90 -16.56
CA SER A 171 -9.17 -8.06 -15.94
C SER A 171 -7.72 -7.71 -15.60
N LEU A 172 -7.33 -7.91 -14.35
CA LEU A 172 -6.02 -7.61 -13.79
C LEU A 172 -5.32 -8.90 -13.36
N LYS A 173 -4.04 -8.99 -13.67
CA LYS A 173 -3.12 -9.94 -13.02
C LYS A 173 -1.88 -9.20 -12.55
N ILE A 174 -1.56 -9.32 -11.26
CA ILE A 174 -0.34 -8.83 -10.66
C ILE A 174 0.54 -10.02 -10.35
N ILE A 175 1.77 -10.00 -10.85
CA ILE A 175 2.79 -11.00 -10.57
C ILE A 175 3.87 -10.30 -9.76
N PHE A 176 3.95 -10.63 -8.47
CA PHE A 176 4.97 -10.06 -7.59
C PHE A 176 6.32 -10.66 -7.96
N LYS A 177 7.35 -9.81 -8.03
CA LYS A 177 8.76 -10.18 -8.25
C LYS A 177 9.55 -10.17 -6.95
N TYR A 178 9.18 -9.27 -6.06
CA TYR A 178 9.78 -9.12 -4.75
C TYR A 178 8.82 -8.36 -3.84
N PHE A 179 8.75 -8.75 -2.58
CA PHE A 179 8.29 -7.82 -1.55
C PHE A 179 8.98 -8.13 -0.22
N SER A 180 9.19 -7.08 0.57
CA SER A 180 9.75 -7.19 1.92
C SER A 180 9.07 -6.22 2.86
N GLY A 181 9.19 -6.51 4.14
CA GLY A 181 8.55 -5.72 5.16
C GLY A 181 8.91 -6.17 6.54
N ASN A 182 8.06 -5.74 7.46
CA ASN A 182 8.18 -6.04 8.86
C ASN A 182 6.78 -6.03 9.49
N TYR A 183 6.67 -6.71 10.62
CA TYR A 183 5.47 -6.69 11.46
C TYR A 183 5.90 -6.73 12.92
N GLU A 184 5.02 -6.25 13.80
CA GLU A 184 5.19 -6.40 15.24
C GLU A 184 4.73 -7.78 15.66
N LYS A 185 5.47 -8.44 16.55
CA LYS A 185 5.09 -9.75 17.08
C LYS A 185 3.66 -9.83 17.61
N GLU A 186 3.20 -8.77 18.27
CA GLU A 186 1.85 -8.67 18.84
C GLU A 186 0.77 -8.49 17.76
N ASN A 187 1.16 -7.98 16.58
CA ASN A 187 0.28 -7.72 15.43
C ASN A 187 0.85 -8.35 14.15
N PRO A 188 0.94 -9.70 14.07
CA PRO A 188 1.64 -10.37 12.97
C PRO A 188 0.95 -10.24 11.60
N ASP A 189 -0.31 -9.82 11.59
CA ASP A 189 -1.10 -9.60 10.37
C ASP A 189 -1.06 -8.13 9.91
N ASP A 190 -0.58 -7.20 10.75
CA ASP A 190 -0.39 -5.80 10.37
C ASP A 190 0.98 -5.60 9.73
N LEU A 191 1.02 -5.79 8.42
CA LEU A 191 2.26 -5.73 7.66
C LEU A 191 2.63 -4.30 7.28
N ASN A 192 3.84 -3.93 7.62
CA ASN A 192 4.50 -2.76 7.08
C ASN A 192 5.40 -3.15 5.90
N ILE A 193 4.87 -3.00 4.68
CA ILE A 193 5.60 -3.25 3.42
C ILE A 193 6.63 -2.14 3.21
N ARG A 194 7.91 -2.52 3.07
CA ARG A 194 9.03 -1.59 2.88
C ARG A 194 9.43 -1.47 1.42
N SER A 195 9.45 -2.60 0.72
CA SER A 195 9.82 -2.65 -0.68
C SER A 195 8.95 -3.65 -1.42
N ILE A 196 8.68 -3.34 -2.68
CA ILE A 196 7.83 -4.15 -3.55
C ILE A 196 8.16 -3.92 -5.02
N SER A 197 8.17 -5.00 -5.78
CA SER A 197 8.23 -4.97 -7.23
C SER A 197 7.28 -6.00 -7.81
N PHE A 198 6.59 -5.63 -8.89
CA PHE A 198 5.62 -6.49 -9.54
C PHE A 198 5.46 -6.14 -11.03
N ILE A 199 4.84 -7.06 -11.77
CA ILE A 199 4.32 -6.83 -13.12
C ILE A 199 2.80 -6.77 -13.02
N ALA A 200 2.20 -5.75 -13.61
CA ALA A 200 0.76 -5.68 -13.83
C ALA A 200 0.46 -6.02 -15.29
N LEU A 201 -0.37 -7.04 -15.51
CA LEU A 201 -0.96 -7.40 -16.78
C LEU A 201 -2.42 -6.95 -16.78
N ILE A 202 -2.80 -6.17 -17.77
CA ILE A 202 -4.11 -5.52 -17.83
C ILE A 202 -4.79 -5.87 -19.15
N ARG A 203 -6.04 -6.31 -19.08
CA ARG A 203 -6.95 -6.42 -20.22
C ARG A 203 -8.11 -5.46 -20.00
N LEU A 204 -8.37 -4.59 -20.96
CA LEU A 204 -9.56 -3.73 -20.93
C LEU A 204 -10.75 -4.52 -21.48
N LYS A 205 -11.89 -4.44 -20.79
CA LYS A 205 -13.14 -5.02 -21.26
C LYS A 205 -13.93 -3.94 -21.97
N ASN A 206 -14.02 -4.09 -23.28
CA ASN A 206 -14.89 -3.28 -24.13
C ASN A 206 -16.30 -3.86 -24.18
#